data_AF-A0A7S1VPS5-F1
#
_entry.id   AF-A0A7S1VPS5-F1
#
_cell.length_a   1.000
_cell.length_b   1.000
_cell.length_c   1.000
_cell.angle_alpha   90.00
_cell.angle_beta   90.00
_cell.angle_gamma   90.00
#
_symmetry.space_group_name_H-M   'P 1'
#
loop_
_entity.id
_entity.type
_entity.pdbx_description
1 polymer ?
#
loop_
_entity_poly.entity_id
_entity_poly.type
_entity_poly.pdbx_seq_one_letter_code
_entity_poly.pdbx_strand_id
1 'polypeptide(L)'
;YYPEYEALEEIARDFNANWTTACEMLTDELYLGAENWNNIYVLRRNVKATSEEVKCRLDTIGEFHLGEMCNKFMNGSLVMPHTSSGSKNNEPSGSGSRDSKPSTLAKTRRAVVTTGSQTLFATVDGTLGSVLGIDARTAAFFSCLERAMAKVIRPVGEFPHEEFRSFNAERRVHPAHGFVDGDLVESFLDLDRGTMESVVREMNRDGRFEIESYGKNKDFDEDDNDEDAVDIARSSLVVEDALAMVEEMTMFH
;
A
#
# COMPACT_ATOMS: atom_id res chain seq x y z
N TYR A 1 4.60 -25.11 15.36
CA TYR A 1 5.37 -26.02 16.23
C TYR A 1 4.40 -26.61 17.23
N TYR A 2 4.31 -27.93 17.30
CA TYR A 2 3.53 -28.60 18.34
C TYR A 2 4.47 -28.98 19.49
N PRO A 3 4.43 -28.26 20.63
CA PRO A 3 5.35 -28.51 21.74
C PRO A 3 5.19 -29.91 22.32
N GLU A 4 3.98 -30.46 22.28
CA GLU A 4 3.64 -31.78 22.83
C GLU A 4 4.34 -32.92 22.09
N TYR A 5 4.60 -32.76 20.79
CA TYR A 5 5.19 -33.78 19.93
C TYR A 5 6.62 -33.41 19.47
N GLU A 6 7.15 -32.27 19.92
CA GLU A 6 8.41 -31.67 19.47
C GLU A 6 8.54 -31.65 17.92
N ALA A 7 7.43 -31.48 17.22
CA ALA A 7 7.33 -31.65 15.78
C ALA A 7 6.89 -30.35 15.07
N LEU A 8 7.40 -30.17 13.86
CA LEU A 8 6.94 -29.15 12.92
C LEU A 8 5.84 -29.75 12.05
N GLU A 9 4.75 -29.00 11.91
CA GLU A 9 3.68 -29.29 10.96
C GLU A 9 3.78 -28.28 9.82
N GLU A 10 3.67 -28.78 8.59
CA GLU A 10 3.53 -27.93 7.42
C GLU A 10 2.09 -27.40 7.36
N ILE A 11 1.96 -26.09 7.55
CA ILE A 11 0.66 -25.43 7.58
C ILE A 11 0.23 -25.01 6.18
N ALA A 12 1.14 -24.43 5.41
CA ALA A 12 0.89 -23.96 4.06
C ALA A 12 2.21 -23.85 3.27
N ARG A 13 2.11 -23.89 1.94
CA ARG A 13 3.23 -23.79 1.01
C ARG A 13 2.85 -22.94 -0.21
N ASP A 14 3.81 -22.16 -0.69
CA ASP A 14 3.77 -21.58 -2.03
C ASP A 14 4.32 -22.59 -3.05
N PHE A 15 3.55 -22.86 -4.10
CA PHE A 15 3.91 -23.83 -5.13
C PHE A 15 4.66 -23.19 -6.31
N ASN A 16 4.80 -21.86 -6.31
CA ASN A 16 5.61 -21.17 -7.32
C ASN A 16 7.11 -21.45 -7.10
N ALA A 17 7.82 -21.64 -8.20
CA ALA A 17 9.26 -21.89 -8.18
C ALA A 17 10.03 -20.56 -8.14
N ASN A 18 10.03 -19.91 -6.98
CA ASN A 18 10.78 -18.67 -6.75
C ASN A 18 12.10 -18.98 -6.05
N TRP A 19 13.21 -18.38 -6.50
CA TRP A 19 14.51 -18.54 -5.85
C TRP A 19 14.68 -17.45 -4.79
N THR A 20 14.11 -17.72 -3.62
CA THR A 20 14.00 -16.74 -2.53
C THR A 20 15.38 -16.37 -1.96
N THR A 21 15.65 -15.06 -1.86
CA THR A 21 16.87 -14.49 -1.27
C THR A 21 16.65 -14.05 0.17
N ALA A 22 15.48 -13.50 0.46
CA ALA A 22 15.07 -13.07 1.80
C ALA A 22 13.56 -13.29 1.99
N CYS A 23 13.14 -13.54 3.22
CA CYS A 23 11.73 -13.62 3.59
C CYS A 23 11.50 -13.03 4.98
N GLU A 24 10.28 -12.55 5.21
CA GLU A 24 9.86 -11.96 6.48
C GLU A 24 8.36 -12.11 6.71
N MET A 25 7.96 -12.18 7.97
CA MET A 25 6.55 -12.25 8.33
C MET A 25 6.04 -10.83 8.63
N LEU A 26 5.13 -10.33 7.77
CA LEU A 26 4.52 -9.02 7.94
C LEU A 26 3.44 -9.08 9.04
N THR A 27 2.57 -10.08 8.94
CA THR A 27 1.52 -10.40 9.92
C THR A 27 1.37 -11.92 10.00
N ASP A 28 0.52 -12.42 10.90
CA ASP A 28 0.28 -13.87 11.04
C ASP A 28 -0.24 -14.53 9.75
N GLU A 29 -0.83 -13.74 8.84
CA GLU A 29 -1.41 -14.21 7.58
C GLU A 29 -0.66 -13.70 6.34
N LEU A 30 0.25 -12.72 6.46
CA LEU A 30 0.95 -12.11 5.35
C LEU A 30 2.46 -12.31 5.45
N TYR A 31 3.04 -12.81 4.37
CA TYR A 31 4.48 -13.08 4.27
C TYR A 31 5.06 -12.31 3.09
N LEU A 32 6.21 -11.70 3.30
CA LEU A 32 6.98 -11.00 2.27
C LEU A 32 8.15 -11.87 1.85
N GLY A 33 8.38 -11.97 0.55
CA GLY A 33 9.54 -12.63 -0.04
C GLY A 33 10.23 -11.75 -1.07
N ALA A 34 11.53 -11.95 -1.23
CA ALA A 34 12.33 -11.42 -2.32
C ALA A 34 12.98 -12.57 -3.08
N GLU A 35 13.22 -12.38 -4.37
CA GLU A 35 13.85 -13.39 -5.23
C GLU A 35 15.08 -12.88 -5.99
N ASN A 36 15.80 -13.82 -6.60
CA ASN A 36 17.04 -13.57 -7.32
C ASN A 36 16.87 -12.74 -8.61
N TRP A 37 15.66 -12.61 -9.14
CA TRP A 37 15.35 -11.73 -10.28
C TRP A 37 15.02 -10.29 -9.87
N ASN A 38 15.38 -9.90 -8.65
CA ASN A 38 15.13 -8.57 -8.10
C ASN A 38 13.63 -8.23 -7.99
N ASN A 39 12.77 -9.25 -7.90
CA ASN A 39 11.37 -9.08 -7.59
C ASN A 39 11.12 -9.29 -6.10
N ILE A 40 10.05 -8.67 -5.62
CA ILE A 40 9.46 -8.92 -4.32
C ILE A 40 8.02 -9.39 -4.51
N TYR A 41 7.55 -10.23 -3.60
CA TYR A 41 6.21 -10.80 -3.66
C TYR A 41 5.61 -10.95 -2.26
N VAL A 42 4.29 -10.81 -2.16
CA VAL A 42 3.54 -10.99 -0.92
C VAL A 42 2.63 -12.20 -1.05
N LEU A 43 2.74 -13.07 -0.05
CA LEU A 43 1.92 -14.26 0.09
C LEU A 43 0.91 -14.06 1.20
N ARG A 44 -0.32 -14.54 0.98
CA ARG A 44 -1.39 -14.55 1.97
C ARG A 44 -1.82 -15.97 2.29
N ARG A 45 -1.99 -16.25 3.58
CA ARG A 45 -2.60 -17.47 4.08
C ARG A 45 -4.12 -17.36 4.12
N ASN A 46 -4.82 -18.32 3.51
CA ASN A 46 -6.28 -18.38 3.50
C ASN A 46 -6.85 -19.13 4.71
N VAL A 47 -6.83 -18.50 5.89
CA VAL A 47 -7.36 -19.14 7.12
C VAL A 47 -8.87 -19.38 7.06
N LYS A 48 -9.61 -18.50 6.36
CA LYS A 48 -11.08 -18.53 6.27
C LYS A 48 -11.64 -19.50 5.22
N ALA A 49 -10.79 -20.12 4.40
CA ALA A 49 -11.24 -21.07 3.40
C ALA A 49 -11.88 -22.31 4.06
N THR A 50 -12.89 -22.91 3.43
CA THR A 50 -13.55 -24.12 3.94
C THR A 50 -12.80 -25.39 3.54
N SER A 51 -12.16 -25.40 2.36
CA SER A 51 -11.36 -26.52 1.86
C SER A 51 -9.95 -26.53 2.46
N GLU A 52 -9.49 -27.69 2.93
CA GLU A 52 -8.11 -27.87 3.41
C GLU A 52 -7.08 -27.66 2.32
N GLU A 53 -7.39 -28.04 1.07
CA GLU A 53 -6.50 -27.84 -0.07
C GLU A 53 -6.15 -26.35 -0.28
N VAL A 54 -7.15 -25.47 -0.09
CA VAL A 54 -6.97 -24.01 -0.21
C VAL A 54 -6.25 -23.44 1.02
N LYS A 55 -6.40 -24.06 2.20
CA LYS A 55 -5.66 -23.65 3.41
C LYS A 55 -4.18 -23.97 3.34
N CYS A 56 -3.84 -25.10 2.70
CA CYS A 56 -2.45 -25.55 2.53
C CYS A 56 -1.71 -24.77 1.43
N ARG A 57 -2.40 -23.94 0.64
CA ARG A 57 -1.81 -23.13 -0.42
C ARG A 57 -1.69 -21.67 0.02
N LEU A 58 -0.53 -21.08 -0.20
CA LEU A 58 -0.32 -19.64 -0.09
C LEU A 58 -0.71 -18.96 -1.40
N ASP A 59 -1.53 -17.92 -1.31
CA ASP A 59 -1.93 -17.11 -2.46
C ASP A 59 -0.93 -15.98 -2.65
N THR A 60 -0.44 -15.80 -3.87
CA THR A 60 0.31 -14.62 -4.26
C THR A 60 -0.66 -13.46 -4.46
N ILE A 61 -0.57 -12.43 -3.61
CA ILE A 61 -1.49 -11.27 -3.64
C ILE A 61 -0.82 -10.00 -4.12
N GLY A 62 0.50 -9.99 -4.23
CA GLY A 62 1.24 -8.86 -4.75
C GLY A 62 2.59 -9.30 -5.29
N GLU A 63 2.98 -8.70 -6.39
CA GLU A 63 4.24 -8.94 -7.09
C GLU A 63 4.74 -7.63 -7.71
N PHE A 64 6.02 -7.35 -7.53
CA PHE A 64 6.62 -6.07 -7.90
C PHE A 64 8.11 -6.23 -8.21
N HIS A 65 8.57 -5.61 -9.28
CA HIS A 65 10.00 -5.56 -9.60
C HIS A 65 10.68 -4.41 -8.85
N LEU A 66 11.47 -4.78 -7.84
CA LEU A 66 12.24 -3.82 -7.04
C LEU A 66 13.39 -3.23 -7.85
N GLY A 67 14.01 -4.02 -8.74
CA GLY A 67 15.18 -3.64 -9.54
C GLY A 67 16.52 -3.98 -8.89
N GLU A 68 16.52 -4.23 -7.57
CA GLU A 68 17.69 -4.61 -6.79
C GLU A 68 17.52 -5.93 -6.04
N MET A 69 18.63 -6.61 -5.77
CA MET A 69 18.62 -7.88 -5.05
C MET A 69 18.54 -7.63 -3.54
N CYS A 70 17.39 -7.93 -2.93
CA CYS A 70 17.20 -7.83 -1.48
C CYS A 70 17.90 -9.00 -0.75
N ASN A 71 18.71 -8.67 0.26
CA ASN A 71 19.44 -9.62 1.10
C ASN A 71 18.80 -9.85 2.47
N LYS A 72 18.13 -8.83 3.01
CA LYS A 72 17.61 -8.90 4.38
C LYS A 72 16.37 -8.03 4.52
N PHE A 73 15.35 -8.62 5.13
CA PHE A 73 14.22 -7.91 5.71
C PHE A 73 14.36 -7.84 7.24
N MET A 74 13.82 -6.78 7.83
CA MET A 74 13.81 -6.55 9.27
C MET A 74 12.59 -5.75 9.68
N ASN A 75 11.78 -6.28 10.60
CA ASN A 75 10.63 -5.56 11.14
C ASN A 75 11.13 -4.37 11.98
N GLY A 76 10.61 -3.18 11.68
CA GLY A 76 11.00 -1.95 12.36
C GLY A 76 10.74 -0.70 11.51
N SER A 77 10.96 0.45 12.14
CA SER A 77 10.97 1.76 11.50
C SER A 77 12.15 2.57 12.04
N LEU A 78 12.70 3.43 11.19
CA LEU A 78 13.75 4.38 11.56
C LEU A 78 13.19 5.69 12.13
N VAL A 79 11.88 5.93 11.96
CA VAL A 79 11.22 7.13 12.45
C VAL A 79 10.96 7.00 13.95
N MET A 80 11.26 8.06 14.69
CA MET A 80 10.95 8.10 16.11
C MET A 80 9.44 7.97 16.31
N PRO A 81 8.95 6.97 17.07
CA PRO A 81 7.56 6.94 17.43
C PRO A 81 7.26 8.23 18.20
N HIS A 82 6.31 9.02 17.69
CA HIS A 82 5.79 10.17 18.42
C HIS A 82 5.12 9.65 19.70
N THR A 83 5.89 9.48 20.77
CA THR A 83 5.34 9.16 22.07
C THR A 83 4.54 10.37 22.53
N SER A 84 3.22 10.35 22.31
CA SER A 84 2.30 11.03 23.21
C SER A 84 2.28 10.27 24.54
N SER A 85 3.43 10.27 25.23
CA SER A 85 3.57 9.81 26.61
C SER A 85 2.96 10.84 27.56
N GLY A 86 1.66 11.10 27.39
CA GLY A 86 0.82 11.72 28.40
C GLY A 86 0.49 10.65 29.44
N SER A 87 1.23 10.67 30.55
CA SER A 87 1.03 9.82 31.71
C SER A 87 -0.46 9.73 32.09
N LYS A 88 -0.97 8.50 32.17
CA LYS A 88 -2.14 8.19 33.02
C LYS A 88 -1.81 8.68 34.43
N ASN A 89 -2.60 9.61 34.98
CA ASN A 89 -2.96 9.68 36.40
C ASN A 89 -4.00 10.77 36.70
N ASN A 90 -5.07 10.34 37.37
CA ASN A 90 -6.01 11.06 38.25
C ASN A 90 -7.12 11.95 37.66
N GLU A 91 -8.33 11.37 37.60
CA GLU A 91 -9.57 12.02 38.07
C GLU A 91 -9.49 12.31 39.59
N PRO A 92 -10.18 13.32 40.18
CA PRO A 92 -11.63 13.48 40.05
C PRO A 92 -12.25 14.91 40.04
N SER A 93 -13.46 14.97 39.46
CA SER A 93 -14.64 15.81 39.79
C SER A 93 -14.52 17.34 39.92
N GLY A 94 -15.28 18.07 39.10
CA GLY A 94 -15.62 19.48 39.33
C GLY A 94 -16.58 20.08 38.30
N SER A 95 -17.77 20.49 38.74
CA SER A 95 -18.85 21.12 37.98
C SER A 95 -18.49 22.46 37.32
N GLY A 96 -19.00 22.72 36.11
CA GLY A 96 -18.97 24.07 35.54
C GLY A 96 -19.57 24.16 34.13
N SER A 97 -20.81 24.62 34.05
CA SER A 97 -21.44 25.11 32.81
C SER A 97 -20.67 26.30 32.23
N ARG A 98 -20.45 26.34 30.90
CA ARG A 98 -20.48 27.55 30.09
C ARG A 98 -20.37 27.26 28.59
N ASP A 99 -21.36 27.77 27.88
CA ASP A 99 -21.42 27.92 26.43
C ASP A 99 -20.13 28.44 25.80
N SER A 100 -19.62 27.71 24.81
CA SER A 100 -18.90 28.31 23.70
C SER A 100 -19.25 27.57 22.42
N LYS A 101 -19.80 28.33 21.47
CA LYS A 101 -20.22 27.89 20.15
C LYS A 101 -19.06 27.17 19.44
N PRO A 102 -19.31 26.08 18.68
CA PRO A 102 -18.29 25.54 17.81
C PRO A 102 -18.01 26.58 16.71
N SER A 103 -16.82 27.17 16.74
CA SER A 103 -16.30 27.92 15.61
C SER A 103 -16.19 26.98 14.42
N THR A 104 -16.87 27.34 13.33
CA THR A 104 -16.73 26.76 11.99
C THR A 104 -15.32 27.01 11.47
N LEU A 105 -14.35 26.24 11.97
CA LEU A 105 -13.03 26.12 11.38
C LEU A 105 -13.14 24.99 10.35
N ALA A 106 -12.68 25.28 9.13
CA ALA A 106 -12.72 24.39 7.98
C ALA A 106 -12.41 22.95 8.41
N LYS A 107 -13.29 22.03 8.01
CA LYS A 107 -13.11 20.60 8.20
C LYS A 107 -12.02 20.14 7.25
N THR A 108 -10.77 20.55 7.50
CA THR A 108 -9.61 20.00 6.82
C THR A 108 -9.69 18.51 7.07
N ARG A 109 -10.00 17.75 6.02
CA ARG A 109 -9.96 16.29 6.06
C ARG A 109 -8.53 15.96 6.44
N ARG A 110 -8.28 15.67 7.72
CA ARG A 110 -6.95 15.25 8.13
C ARG A 110 -6.70 13.97 7.36
N ALA A 111 -5.71 13.98 6.46
CA ALA A 111 -5.16 12.76 5.94
C ALA A 111 -4.85 11.86 7.15
N VAL A 112 -5.30 10.61 7.07
CA VAL A 112 -4.96 9.59 8.06
C VAL A 112 -4.53 8.36 7.29
N VAL A 113 -3.22 8.20 7.12
CA VAL A 113 -2.58 7.03 6.56
C VAL A 113 -2.41 6.02 7.69
N THR A 114 -3.22 4.96 7.67
CA THR A 114 -3.11 3.89 8.66
C THR A 114 -2.09 2.87 8.18
N THR A 115 -0.91 2.87 8.79
CA THR A 115 0.12 1.86 8.53
C THR A 115 -0.04 0.65 9.44
N GLY A 116 0.13 -0.54 8.86
CA GLY A 116 0.14 -1.83 9.53
C GLY A 116 1.57 -2.27 9.85
N SER A 117 2.09 -3.24 9.10
CA SER A 117 3.46 -3.71 9.24
C SER A 117 4.46 -2.67 8.71
N GLN A 118 5.58 -2.48 9.42
CA GLN A 118 6.72 -1.69 8.94
C GLN A 118 7.93 -2.60 8.87
N THR A 119 8.48 -2.76 7.67
CA THR A 119 9.58 -3.69 7.41
C THR A 119 10.65 -2.97 6.61
N LEU A 120 11.84 -2.86 7.17
CA LEU A 120 13.00 -2.36 6.46
C LEU A 120 13.59 -3.47 5.59
N PHE A 121 14.19 -3.10 4.47
CA PHE A 121 14.96 -4.01 3.64
C PHE A 121 16.30 -3.41 3.26
N ALA A 122 17.28 -4.29 3.01
CA ALA A 122 18.60 -3.93 2.54
C ALA A 122 18.97 -4.75 1.31
N THR A 123 19.57 -4.09 0.32
CA THR A 123 19.95 -4.70 -0.96
C THR A 123 21.46 -4.92 -1.07
N VAL A 124 21.89 -5.70 -2.07
CA VAL A 124 23.32 -5.95 -2.36
C VAL A 124 24.06 -4.64 -2.69
N ASP A 125 23.37 -3.69 -3.33
CA ASP A 125 23.96 -2.42 -3.79
C ASP A 125 24.05 -1.35 -2.69
N GLY A 126 23.56 -1.67 -1.48
CA GLY A 126 23.64 -0.81 -0.30
C GLY A 126 22.42 0.09 -0.08
N THR A 127 21.40 -0.02 -0.94
CA THR A 127 20.13 0.68 -0.75
C THR A 127 19.41 0.12 0.47
N LEU A 128 18.87 1.03 1.27
CA LEU A 128 17.94 0.72 2.36
C LEU A 128 16.57 1.24 1.96
N GLY A 129 15.55 0.40 2.06
CA GLY A 129 14.18 0.81 1.80
C GLY A 129 13.23 0.33 2.88
N SER A 130 11.98 0.76 2.76
CA SER A 130 10.91 0.42 3.71
C SER A 130 9.69 -0.11 2.96
N VAL A 131 9.14 -1.23 3.43
CA VAL A 131 7.85 -1.77 3.01
C VAL A 131 6.85 -1.51 4.12
N LEU A 132 5.84 -0.70 3.79
CA LEU A 132 4.78 -0.30 4.68
C LEU A 132 3.48 -1.03 4.29
N GLY A 133 2.88 -1.75 5.23
CA GLY A 133 1.52 -2.23 5.06
C GLY A 133 0.56 -1.05 5.14
N ILE A 134 -0.23 -0.80 4.09
CA ILE A 134 -1.23 0.27 4.05
C ILE A 134 -2.64 -0.31 3.91
N ASP A 135 -3.65 0.41 4.36
CA ASP A 135 -5.04 -0.01 4.21
C ASP A 135 -5.54 0.17 2.77
N ALA A 136 -6.59 -0.57 2.40
CA ALA A 136 -7.08 -0.61 1.02
C ALA A 136 -7.48 0.77 0.48
N ARG A 137 -8.04 1.66 1.33
CA ARG A 137 -8.43 3.01 0.91
C ARG A 137 -7.20 3.82 0.49
N THR A 138 -6.17 3.80 1.34
CA THR A 138 -4.91 4.48 1.07
C THR A 138 -4.22 3.88 -0.16
N ALA A 139 -4.22 2.55 -0.30
CA ALA A 139 -3.66 1.88 -1.47
C ALA A 139 -4.36 2.30 -2.77
N ALA A 140 -5.70 2.38 -2.79
CA ALA A 140 -6.43 2.85 -3.96
C ALA A 140 -6.16 4.32 -4.28
N PHE A 141 -6.02 5.16 -3.26
CA PHE A 141 -5.64 6.55 -3.44
C PHE A 141 -4.27 6.68 -4.12
N PHE A 142 -3.23 6.01 -3.59
CA PHE A 142 -1.89 6.09 -4.16
C PHE A 142 -1.78 5.39 -5.52
N SER A 143 -2.45 4.25 -5.72
CA SER A 143 -2.52 3.61 -7.04
C SER A 143 -3.16 4.52 -8.09
N CYS A 144 -4.17 5.31 -7.70
CA CYS A 144 -4.78 6.30 -8.59
C CYS A 144 -3.81 7.45 -8.90
N LEU A 145 -3.07 7.91 -7.89
CA LEU A 145 -2.05 8.94 -8.04
C LEU A 145 -0.93 8.49 -8.99
N GLU A 146 -0.38 7.28 -8.81
CA GLU A 146 0.66 6.72 -9.69
C GLU A 146 0.20 6.65 -11.14
N ARG A 147 -1.00 6.14 -11.40
CA ARG A 147 -1.57 6.08 -12.76
C ARG A 147 -1.78 7.47 -13.37
N ALA A 148 -2.18 8.45 -12.57
CA ALA A 148 -2.33 9.83 -13.03
C ALA A 148 -0.96 10.47 -13.32
N MET A 149 0.03 10.25 -12.46
CA MET A 149 1.40 10.73 -12.64
C MET A 149 2.04 10.13 -13.89
N ALA A 150 1.91 8.82 -14.11
CA ALA A 150 2.43 8.14 -15.30
C ALA A 150 1.88 8.68 -16.63
N LYS A 151 0.68 9.28 -16.62
CA LYS A 151 0.07 9.90 -17.82
C LYS A 151 0.55 11.33 -18.06
N VAL A 152 0.79 12.08 -16.99
CA VAL A 152 1.12 13.51 -17.07
C VAL A 152 2.62 13.72 -17.19
N ILE A 153 3.41 12.92 -16.48
CA ILE A 153 4.87 13.05 -16.40
C ILE A 153 5.49 12.22 -17.52
N ARG A 154 6.35 12.85 -18.32
CA ARG A 154 7.14 12.13 -19.32
C ARG A 154 8.30 11.40 -18.62
N PRO A 155 8.41 10.08 -18.76
CA PRO A 155 9.54 9.35 -18.19
C PRO A 155 10.84 9.69 -18.89
N VAL A 156 11.95 9.58 -18.16
CA VAL A 156 13.29 9.77 -18.71
C VAL A 156 13.62 8.61 -19.66
N GLY A 157 14.05 8.91 -20.88
CA GLY A 157 14.42 7.89 -21.86
C GLY A 157 13.24 7.12 -22.48
N GLU A 158 12.00 7.60 -22.28
CA GLU A 158 10.77 6.97 -22.81
C GLU A 158 10.49 5.55 -22.26
N PHE A 159 11.10 5.18 -21.13
CA PHE A 159 10.82 3.92 -20.45
C PHE A 159 9.56 4.02 -19.59
N PRO A 160 8.50 3.24 -19.87
CA PRO A 160 7.30 3.23 -19.05
C PRO A 160 7.60 2.70 -17.64
N HIS A 161 7.11 3.40 -16.61
CA HIS A 161 7.25 2.97 -15.22
C HIS A 161 6.62 1.59 -14.97
N GLU A 162 5.45 1.33 -15.58
CA GLU A 162 4.76 0.04 -15.49
C GLU A 162 5.61 -1.11 -16.04
N GLU A 163 6.35 -0.87 -17.13
CA GLU A 163 7.25 -1.88 -17.70
C GLU A 163 8.43 -2.16 -16.77
N PHE A 164 9.02 -1.12 -16.17
CA PHE A 164 10.10 -1.29 -15.21
C PHE A 164 9.66 -2.02 -13.95
N ARG A 165 8.47 -1.72 -13.41
CA ARG A 165 7.95 -2.35 -12.19
C ARG A 165 7.26 -3.70 -12.41
N SER A 166 6.99 -4.08 -13.66
CA SER A 166 6.38 -5.37 -14.01
C SER A 166 7.19 -6.53 -13.45
N PHE A 167 6.52 -7.48 -12.80
CA PHE A 167 7.16 -8.69 -12.32
C PHE A 167 7.82 -9.40 -13.51
N ASN A 168 9.11 -9.69 -13.38
CA ASN A 168 9.89 -10.25 -14.46
C ASN A 168 10.78 -11.39 -13.97
N ALA A 169 10.35 -12.61 -14.26
CA ALA A 169 11.13 -13.83 -14.09
C ALA A 169 11.14 -14.63 -15.40
N GLU A 170 12.09 -15.57 -15.54
CA GLU A 170 12.35 -16.30 -16.79
C GLU A 170 11.09 -16.80 -17.54
N ARG A 171 10.05 -17.23 -16.81
CA ARG A 171 8.80 -17.78 -17.39
C ARG A 171 7.55 -16.99 -17.05
N ARG A 172 7.67 -15.92 -16.25
CA ARG A 172 6.54 -15.18 -15.68
C ARG A 172 6.82 -13.70 -15.85
N VAL A 173 6.11 -13.08 -16.77
CA VAL A 173 6.15 -11.63 -16.97
C VAL A 173 4.71 -11.13 -16.95
N HIS A 174 4.40 -10.24 -16.01
CA HIS A 174 3.08 -9.60 -15.92
C HIS A 174 3.17 -8.28 -15.14
N PRO A 175 2.15 -7.41 -15.26
CA PRO A 175 2.13 -6.15 -14.53
C PRO A 175 2.25 -6.33 -13.01
N ALA A 176 2.83 -5.32 -12.37
CA ALA A 176 2.87 -5.23 -10.91
C ALA A 176 1.45 -5.12 -10.34
N HIS A 177 1.22 -5.73 -9.19
CA HIS A 177 -0.03 -5.64 -8.47
C HIS A 177 0.21 -5.80 -6.97
N GLY A 178 -0.72 -5.29 -6.14
CA GLY A 178 -0.62 -5.40 -4.68
C GLY A 178 0.49 -4.56 -4.04
N PHE A 179 1.16 -3.72 -4.82
CA PHE A 179 2.21 -2.79 -4.39
C PHE A 179 1.94 -1.39 -4.95
N VAL A 180 2.49 -0.39 -4.27
CA VAL A 180 2.52 1.03 -4.64
C VAL A 180 3.98 1.46 -4.58
N ASP A 181 4.46 2.17 -5.59
CA ASP A 181 5.82 2.69 -5.64
C ASP A 181 5.93 4.01 -4.87
N GLY A 182 6.54 3.93 -3.68
CA GLY A 182 6.75 5.09 -2.80
C GLY A 182 7.56 6.19 -3.47
N ASP A 183 8.64 5.83 -4.19
CA ASP A 183 9.52 6.80 -4.85
C ASP A 183 8.75 7.61 -5.91
N LEU A 184 7.86 6.95 -6.66
CA LEU A 184 7.01 7.62 -7.64
C LEU A 184 6.00 8.54 -6.95
N VAL A 185 5.32 8.07 -5.91
CA VAL A 185 4.34 8.86 -5.16
C VAL A 185 4.98 10.10 -4.52
N GLU A 186 6.17 9.95 -3.95
CA GLU A 186 6.90 11.04 -3.30
C GLU A 186 7.37 12.11 -4.28
N SER A 187 7.74 11.71 -5.50
CA SER A 187 8.11 12.64 -6.57
C SER A 187 7.00 13.66 -6.88
N PHE A 188 5.75 13.41 -6.45
CA PHE A 188 4.67 14.37 -6.55
C PHE A 188 4.99 15.69 -5.82
N LEU A 189 5.71 15.64 -4.70
CA LEU A 189 6.09 16.81 -3.91
C LEU A 189 7.08 17.74 -4.65
N ASP A 190 7.84 17.19 -5.60
CA ASP A 190 8.83 17.94 -6.37
C ASP A 190 8.24 18.63 -7.62
N LEU A 191 6.98 18.37 -7.94
CA LEU A 191 6.32 18.90 -9.15
C LEU A 191 5.95 20.38 -9.00
N ASP A 192 5.90 21.10 -10.12
CA ASP A 192 5.32 22.45 -10.13
C ASP A 192 3.79 22.38 -9.95
N ARG A 193 3.20 23.46 -9.42
CA ARG A 193 1.76 23.52 -9.13
C ARG A 193 0.89 23.27 -10.37
N GLY A 194 1.31 23.69 -11.56
CA GLY A 194 0.55 23.46 -12.80
C GLY A 194 0.51 21.99 -13.19
N THR A 195 1.62 21.29 -13.01
CA THR A 195 1.69 19.83 -13.16
C THR A 195 0.86 19.12 -12.10
N MET A 196 0.96 19.51 -10.82
CA MET A 196 0.16 18.93 -9.74
C MET A 196 -1.35 19.06 -10.01
N GLU A 197 -1.81 20.23 -10.45
CA GLU A 197 -3.21 20.45 -10.83
C GLU A 197 -3.65 19.54 -11.98
N SER A 198 -2.75 19.26 -12.92
CA SER A 198 -3.02 18.37 -14.05
C SER A 198 -3.10 16.90 -13.61
N VAL A 199 -2.22 16.47 -12.71
CA VAL A 199 -2.29 15.13 -12.09
C VAL A 199 -3.59 14.96 -11.32
N VAL A 200 -3.96 15.92 -10.45
CA VAL A 200 -5.20 15.84 -9.66
C VAL A 200 -6.44 15.89 -10.54
N ARG A 201 -6.40 16.64 -11.65
CA ARG A 201 -7.47 16.60 -12.66
C ARG A 201 -7.63 15.20 -13.26
N GLU A 202 -6.52 14.53 -13.57
CA GLU A 202 -6.54 13.13 -14.05
C GLU A 202 -7.00 12.15 -12.96
N MET A 203 -6.63 12.34 -11.70
CA MET A 203 -7.14 11.53 -10.58
C MET A 203 -8.66 11.67 -10.43
N ASN A 204 -9.17 12.90 -10.50
CA ASN A 204 -10.61 13.19 -10.47
C ASN A 204 -11.35 12.55 -11.65
N ARG A 205 -10.70 12.47 -12.82
CA ARG A 205 -11.23 11.79 -14.00
C ARG A 205 -11.26 10.26 -13.85
N ASP A 206 -10.22 9.67 -13.25
CA ASP A 206 -10.15 8.22 -12.99
C ASP A 206 -11.19 7.81 -11.92
N GLY A 207 -11.32 8.58 -10.85
CA GLY A 207 -12.35 8.37 -9.81
C GLY A 207 -12.13 7.14 -8.91
N ARG A 208 -11.16 6.29 -9.22
CA ARG A 208 -10.84 5.05 -8.48
C ARG A 208 -10.02 5.26 -7.20
N PHE A 209 -10.01 6.48 -6.65
CA PHE A 209 -9.32 6.80 -5.38
C PHE A 209 -10.21 6.64 -4.15
N GLU A 210 -11.55 6.56 -4.32
CA GLU A 210 -12.49 6.24 -3.25
C GLU A 210 -12.92 4.77 -3.36
N ILE A 211 -12.50 3.93 -2.41
CA ILE A 211 -13.13 2.62 -2.22
C ILE A 211 -14.39 2.84 -1.38
N GLU A 212 -15.57 2.75 -2.02
CA GLU A 212 -16.81 2.52 -1.27
C GLU A 212 -16.69 1.16 -0.57
N SER A 213 -16.92 1.15 0.74
CA SER A 213 -16.71 -0.02 1.59
C SER A 213 -17.35 -1.29 1.00
N TYR A 214 -16.49 -2.27 0.66
CA TYR A 214 -16.77 -3.70 0.58
C TYR A 214 -18.15 -4.12 0.03
N GLY A 215 -18.21 -4.38 -1.28
CA GLY A 215 -19.33 -5.07 -1.91
C GLY A 215 -18.89 -5.91 -3.10
N LYS A 216 -18.60 -7.20 -2.84
CA LYS A 216 -18.37 -8.31 -3.79
C LYS A 216 -17.19 -8.16 -4.77
N ASN A 217 -16.37 -9.22 -4.81
CA ASN A 217 -15.63 -9.61 -6.01
C ASN A 217 -16.60 -9.57 -7.19
N LYS A 218 -16.44 -8.58 -8.08
CA LYS A 218 -16.87 -8.73 -9.47
C LYS A 218 -15.66 -9.35 -10.14
N ASP A 219 -15.81 -10.64 -10.45
CA ASP A 219 -14.94 -11.33 -11.38
C ASP A 219 -14.84 -10.49 -12.67
N PHE A 220 -13.63 -10.39 -13.21
CA PHE A 220 -13.33 -9.76 -14.48
C PHE A 220 -13.99 -10.60 -15.59
N ASP A 221 -15.24 -10.29 -15.91
CA ASP A 221 -15.81 -10.58 -17.22
C ASP A 221 -15.90 -9.25 -17.99
N GLU A 222 -15.11 -9.16 -19.05
CA GLU A 222 -15.24 -8.18 -20.11
C GLU A 222 -16.61 -8.37 -20.77
N ASP A 223 -17.51 -7.41 -20.61
CA ASP A 223 -18.50 -7.11 -21.65
C ASP A 223 -19.01 -5.66 -21.50
N ASP A 224 -19.03 -5.00 -22.66
CA ASP A 224 -19.38 -3.61 -22.90
C ASP A 224 -20.84 -3.25 -22.56
N ASN A 225 -21.03 -1.94 -22.34
CA ASN A 225 -22.27 -1.16 -22.27
C ASN A 225 -23.01 -1.14 -20.93
N ASP A 226 -22.87 -0.02 -20.21
CA ASP A 226 -24.01 0.70 -19.67
C ASP A 226 -23.61 2.18 -19.42
N GLU A 227 -23.97 3.04 -20.37
CA GLU A 227 -24.10 4.48 -20.19
C GLU A 227 -25.31 4.74 -19.28
N ASP A 228 -25.15 4.63 -17.95
CA ASP A 228 -26.07 5.23 -16.98
C ASP A 228 -25.40 5.27 -15.59
N ALA A 229 -24.34 6.08 -15.47
CA ALA A 229 -23.73 6.37 -14.18
C ALA A 229 -24.59 7.41 -13.43
N VAL A 230 -25.28 6.93 -12.39
CA VAL A 230 -25.95 7.76 -11.39
C VAL A 230 -24.94 8.78 -10.85
N ASP A 231 -25.25 10.07 -11.02
CA ASP A 231 -24.46 11.22 -10.60
C ASP A 231 -24.49 11.37 -9.06
N ILE A 232 -23.84 10.40 -8.38
CA ILE A 232 -23.53 10.50 -6.95
C ILE A 232 -22.43 11.54 -6.86
N ALA A 233 -22.66 12.60 -6.08
CA ALA A 233 -21.73 13.70 -5.87
C ALA A 233 -20.35 13.20 -5.39
N ARG A 234 -19.48 12.85 -6.34
CA ARG A 234 -18.10 12.45 -6.08
C ARG A 234 -17.38 13.64 -5.48
N SER A 235 -16.73 13.43 -4.34
CA SER A 235 -15.96 14.51 -3.73
C SER A 235 -14.71 14.74 -4.58
N SER A 236 -14.70 15.85 -5.34
CA SER A 236 -13.55 16.22 -6.17
C SER A 236 -12.36 16.51 -5.26
N LEU A 237 -11.23 15.84 -5.51
CA LEU A 237 -9.96 16.11 -4.84
C LEU A 237 -9.41 17.46 -5.29
N VAL A 238 -8.84 18.20 -4.34
CA VAL A 238 -7.98 19.36 -4.62
C VAL A 238 -6.51 18.99 -4.42
N VAL A 239 -5.60 19.82 -4.92
CA VAL A 239 -4.15 19.59 -4.81
C VAL A 239 -3.72 19.47 -3.36
N GLU A 240 -4.32 20.26 -2.48
CA GLU A 240 -4.05 20.25 -1.06
C GLU A 240 -4.41 18.92 -0.38
N ASP A 241 -5.42 18.19 -0.87
CA ASP A 241 -5.77 16.86 -0.35
C ASP A 241 -4.71 15.82 -0.73
N ALA A 242 -4.21 15.88 -1.98
CA ALA A 242 -3.16 14.98 -2.44
C ALA A 242 -1.82 15.27 -1.76
N LEU A 243 -1.45 16.53 -1.60
CA LEU A 243 -0.26 16.94 -0.85
C LEU A 243 -0.32 16.42 0.58
N ALA A 244 -1.44 16.62 1.28
CA ALA A 244 -1.57 16.17 2.68
C ALA A 244 -1.40 14.65 2.82
N MET A 245 -1.91 13.85 1.87
CA MET A 245 -1.75 12.39 1.89
C MET A 245 -0.30 11.97 1.63
N VAL A 246 0.38 12.60 0.67
CA VAL A 246 1.79 12.28 0.35
C VAL A 246 2.72 12.75 1.46
N GLU A 247 2.52 13.95 2.02
CA GLU A 247 3.25 14.46 3.19
C GLU A 247 3.08 13.56 4.42
N GLU A 248 1.91 12.97 4.64
CA GLU A 248 1.74 12.02 5.74
C GLU A 248 2.49 10.71 5.49
N MET A 249 2.57 10.26 4.23
CA MET A 249 3.31 9.05 3.88
C MET A 249 4.82 9.20 4.07
N THR A 250 5.38 10.35 3.72
CA THR A 250 6.83 10.62 3.88
C THR A 250 7.28 10.65 5.32
N MET A 251 6.37 10.86 6.28
CA MET A 251 6.68 10.82 7.70
C MET A 251 6.98 9.40 8.24
N PHE A 252 6.86 8.35 7.44
CA PHE A 252 7.07 6.96 7.88
C PHE A 252 8.48 6.39 7.61
N HIS A 253 9.38 7.15 6.98
CA HIS A 253 10.77 6.75 6.77
C HIS A 253 11.76 7.92 6.97
#